data_AF-A0AAV4HT96-F1
#
_entry.id   AF-A0AAV4HT96-F1
#
_cell.length_a   1.000
_cell.length_b   1.000
_cell.length_c   1.000
_cell.angle_alpha   90.00
_cell.angle_beta   90.00
_cell.angle_gamma   90.00
#
_symmetry.space_group_name_H-M   'P 1'
#
loop_
_entity.id
_entity.type
_entity.pdbx_description
1 polymer ?
#
loop_
_entity_poly.entity_id
_entity_poly.type
_entity_poly.pdbx_seq_one_letter_code
_entity_poly.pdbx_strand_id
1 'polypeptide(L)'
;MLMESNNIKNPPSPTTIFNTLLNFKQPNLTCFCLSFPQECPYGDRYPKWCPTVTPYRCYNETVREWCCTSCSQLHNASRGGCEYGDKFENCEDLIYPYACYHPTNQDACCGFCSIYSNVIEGADDTCKYGDKQAWCWKLTLTYDESEWCPLDAENDHCCGTCRYNNSAVPVFGYRLLEEGFDQVTFLGNQFKTEVRAAVEERKKEEEALKQKEEEKKKAEEERRKQSEKVEAQKEEAGEVLRLGESREPDKTANSSLESDDTESVNIARVDNEISTSADDVVQTTVSPPLELV
;
A
#
# COMPACT_ATOMS: atom_id res chain seq x y z
N MET A 1 -13.57 -50.70 -16.67
CA MET A 1 -13.03 -50.14 -15.42
C MET A 1 -14.17 -49.46 -14.70
N LEU A 2 -14.63 -50.08 -13.61
CA LEU A 2 -15.77 -49.63 -12.82
C LEU A 2 -15.32 -48.46 -11.95
N MET A 3 -16.06 -47.35 -11.99
CA MET A 3 -15.86 -46.23 -11.07
C MET A 3 -16.59 -46.54 -9.76
N GLU A 4 -15.83 -46.60 -8.67
CA GLU A 4 -16.35 -46.68 -7.31
C GLU A 4 -16.97 -45.34 -6.92
N SER A 5 -18.26 -45.40 -6.55
CA SER A 5 -19.02 -44.26 -6.05
C SER A 5 -18.76 -44.10 -4.55
N ASN A 6 -18.16 -42.98 -4.16
CA ASN A 6 -17.94 -42.65 -2.76
C ASN A 6 -19.24 -42.19 -2.08
N ASN A 7 -19.48 -42.82 -0.93
CA ASN A 7 -20.67 -42.76 -0.10
C ASN A 7 -20.66 -41.47 0.76
N ILE A 8 -21.39 -40.44 0.33
CA ILE A 8 -21.55 -39.19 1.08
C ILE A 8 -22.53 -39.45 2.23
N LYS A 9 -22.02 -39.56 3.46
CA LYS A 9 -22.82 -39.57 4.68
C LYS A 9 -23.44 -38.18 4.87
N ASN A 10 -24.77 -38.13 4.89
CA ASN A 10 -25.54 -36.93 5.19
C ASN A 10 -25.20 -36.37 6.59
N PRO A 11 -25.10 -35.04 6.74
CA PRO A 11 -24.95 -34.42 8.05
C PRO A 11 -26.24 -34.55 8.89
N PRO A 12 -26.14 -34.69 10.22
CA PRO A 12 -27.31 -34.76 11.09
C PRO A 12 -28.07 -33.43 11.14
N SER A 13 -29.41 -33.51 11.18
CA SER A 13 -30.30 -32.35 11.20
C SER A 13 -30.20 -31.52 12.50
N PRO A 14 -30.44 -30.21 12.46
CA PRO A 14 -30.12 -29.27 13.55
C PRO A 14 -31.21 -29.14 14.65
N THR A 15 -32.00 -30.18 14.94
CA THR A 15 -33.20 -30.02 15.79
C THR A 15 -33.14 -30.75 17.14
N THR A 16 -31.97 -31.18 17.63
CA THR A 16 -31.87 -31.85 18.94
C THR A 16 -30.71 -31.35 19.80
N ILE A 17 -30.58 -30.03 19.96
CA ILE A 17 -29.68 -29.42 20.97
C ILE A 17 -30.40 -28.26 21.66
N PHE A 18 -31.54 -28.54 22.29
CA PHE A 18 -32.28 -27.52 23.05
C PHE A 18 -33.04 -28.17 24.22
N ASN A 19 -32.41 -29.03 25.03
CA ASN A 19 -32.98 -29.46 26.32
C ASN A 19 -31.99 -30.16 27.27
N THR A 20 -30.75 -29.67 27.37
CA THR A 20 -29.79 -30.18 28.38
C THR A 20 -28.98 -29.07 29.05
N LEU A 21 -29.57 -27.90 29.30
CA LEU A 21 -28.90 -26.77 29.97
C LEU A 21 -29.78 -26.04 31.00
N LEU A 22 -30.62 -26.75 31.76
CA LEU A 22 -31.36 -26.16 32.88
C LEU A 22 -31.38 -27.06 34.12
N ASN A 23 -30.20 -27.48 34.57
CA ASN A 23 -30.02 -28.02 35.94
C ASN A 23 -28.57 -27.88 36.44
N PHE A 24 -27.92 -26.73 36.18
CA PHE A 24 -26.71 -26.37 36.93
C PHE A 24 -27.12 -25.69 38.23
N LYS A 25 -27.44 -26.53 39.22
CA LYS A 25 -27.59 -26.15 40.61
C LYS A 25 -26.24 -25.65 41.10
N GLN A 26 -26.05 -24.32 41.13
CA GLN A 26 -24.83 -23.68 41.63
C GLN A 26 -24.53 -24.17 43.05
N PRO A 27 -23.51 -25.01 43.26
CA PRO A 27 -23.08 -25.33 44.61
C PRO A 27 -22.25 -24.15 45.11
N ASN A 28 -22.71 -23.52 46.18
CA ASN A 28 -21.95 -22.62 47.06
C ASN A 28 -20.94 -21.69 46.36
N LEU A 29 -21.32 -20.42 46.18
CA LEU A 29 -20.37 -19.32 46.11
C LEU A 29 -19.58 -19.25 47.43
N THR A 30 -18.62 -20.15 47.62
CA THR A 30 -17.44 -19.84 48.41
C THR A 30 -16.74 -18.76 47.62
N CYS A 31 -16.83 -17.53 48.12
CA CYS A 31 -16.04 -16.40 47.69
C CYS A 31 -14.57 -16.83 47.77
N PHE A 32 -14.03 -17.35 46.67
CA PHE A 32 -12.62 -17.62 46.54
C PHE A 32 -11.99 -16.23 46.55
N CYS A 33 -11.52 -15.82 47.72
CA CYS A 33 -10.47 -14.82 47.85
C CYS A 33 -9.23 -15.39 47.16
N LEU A 34 -9.26 -15.43 45.83
CA LEU A 34 -8.04 -15.52 45.03
C LEU A 34 -7.20 -14.35 45.50
N SER A 35 -6.08 -14.70 46.09
CA SER A 35 -5.08 -13.83 46.68
C SER A 35 -4.88 -12.58 45.81
N PHE A 36 -5.56 -11.48 46.14
CA PHE A 36 -5.30 -10.16 45.57
C PHE A 36 -4.02 -9.67 46.25
N PRO A 37 -2.84 -9.71 45.62
CA PRO A 37 -1.62 -9.28 46.25
C PRO A 37 -1.44 -7.81 45.91
N GLN A 38 -2.27 -6.96 46.52
CA GLN A 38 -1.97 -5.59 46.86
C GLN A 38 -3.17 -5.10 47.67
N GLU A 39 -3.10 -5.32 48.98
CA GLU A 39 -3.91 -4.52 49.89
C GLU A 39 -3.57 -3.06 49.57
N CYS A 40 -4.52 -2.33 48.99
CA CYS A 40 -4.47 -0.90 48.82
C CYS A 40 -5.16 -0.28 50.05
N PRO A 41 -4.52 -0.24 51.24
CA PRO A 41 -5.21 0.09 52.49
C PRO A 41 -5.87 1.48 52.48
N TYR A 42 -5.37 2.38 51.63
CA TYR A 42 -5.86 3.75 51.49
C TYR A 42 -6.63 4.00 50.19
N GLY A 43 -6.87 2.95 49.38
CA GLY A 43 -7.47 3.09 48.05
C GLY A 43 -6.63 3.97 47.10
N ASP A 44 -7.30 4.66 46.18
CA ASP A 44 -6.68 5.64 45.28
C ASP A 44 -6.46 6.98 45.99
N ARG A 45 -5.21 7.48 45.99
CA ARG A 45 -4.84 8.78 46.57
C ARG A 45 -5.50 9.95 45.84
N TYR A 46 -5.75 9.81 44.55
CA TYR A 46 -6.35 10.85 43.70
C TYR A 46 -7.64 10.32 43.03
N PRO A 47 -8.75 10.20 43.77
CA PRO A 47 -9.96 9.50 43.29
C PRO A 47 -10.63 10.15 42.07
N LYS A 48 -10.32 11.41 41.75
CA LYS A 48 -10.81 12.08 40.53
C LYS A 48 -9.96 11.79 39.29
N TRP A 49 -8.67 11.53 39.46
CA TRP A 49 -7.72 11.34 38.36
C TRP A 49 -7.48 9.86 38.08
N CYS A 50 -7.42 9.02 39.11
CA CYS A 50 -7.15 7.59 38.97
C CYS A 50 -8.13 6.83 38.05
N PRO A 51 -9.45 7.12 38.04
CA PRO A 51 -10.37 6.49 37.09
C PRO A 51 -10.11 6.85 35.62
N THR A 52 -9.34 7.93 35.36
CA THR A 52 -8.95 8.36 34.01
C THR A 52 -7.55 7.90 33.62
N VAL A 53 -6.88 7.12 34.48
CA VAL A 53 -5.53 6.63 34.21
C VAL A 53 -5.56 5.65 33.04
N THR A 54 -4.72 5.89 32.05
CA THR A 54 -4.54 4.98 30.93
C THR A 54 -3.68 3.78 31.37
N PRO A 55 -3.88 2.59 30.77
CA PRO A 55 -3.22 1.39 31.28
C PRO A 55 -1.69 1.45 31.26
N TYR A 56 -1.09 2.06 30.24
CA TYR A 56 0.37 2.22 30.14
C TYR A 56 0.97 2.98 31.35
N ARG A 57 0.22 3.89 31.97
CA ARG A 57 0.70 4.66 33.13
C ARG A 57 0.85 3.80 34.39
N CYS A 58 0.13 2.68 34.49
CA CYS A 58 0.24 1.75 35.61
C CYS A 58 1.58 0.97 35.64
N TYR A 59 2.38 1.04 34.57
CA TYR A 59 3.78 0.58 34.59
C TYR A 59 4.70 1.51 35.37
N ASN A 60 4.30 2.77 35.60
CA ASN A 60 5.04 3.68 36.47
C ASN A 60 4.71 3.37 37.93
N GLU A 61 5.73 3.04 38.73
CA GLU A 61 5.55 2.63 40.14
C GLU A 61 4.88 3.70 41.00
N THR A 62 5.19 4.99 40.79
CA THR A 62 4.57 6.10 41.51
C THR A 62 3.08 6.23 41.18
N VAL A 63 2.71 6.09 39.89
CA VAL A 63 1.31 6.12 39.47
C VAL A 63 0.56 4.91 40.04
N ARG A 64 1.18 3.74 40.00
CA ARG A 64 0.61 2.50 40.57
C ARG A 64 0.38 2.62 42.06
N GLU A 65 1.30 3.23 42.82
CA GLU A 65 1.12 3.47 44.26
C GLU A 65 -0.01 4.48 44.52
N TRP A 66 -0.10 5.54 43.71
CA TRP A 66 -1.12 6.58 43.88
C TRP A 66 -2.52 6.14 43.43
N CYS A 67 -2.59 5.29 42.42
CA CYS A 67 -3.82 4.78 41.82
C CYS A 67 -3.94 3.26 42.00
N CYS A 68 -3.63 2.78 43.20
CA CYS A 68 -3.54 1.36 43.52
C CYS A 68 -4.81 0.58 43.17
N THR A 69 -5.99 1.11 43.52
CA THR A 69 -7.27 0.45 43.22
C THR A 69 -7.55 0.48 41.72
N SER A 70 -7.40 1.64 41.07
CA SER A 70 -7.65 1.76 39.63
C SER A 70 -6.70 0.89 38.79
N CYS A 71 -5.40 0.90 39.07
CA CYS A 71 -4.43 0.06 38.37
C CYS A 71 -4.67 -1.43 38.63
N SER A 72 -5.06 -1.82 39.86
CA SER A 72 -5.37 -3.23 40.15
C SER A 72 -6.52 -3.80 39.32
N GLN A 73 -7.49 -2.95 38.92
CA GLN A 73 -8.60 -3.35 38.06
C GLN A 73 -8.17 -3.57 36.61
N LEU A 74 -7.12 -2.88 36.17
CA LEU A 74 -6.54 -3.03 34.82
C LEU A 74 -5.53 -4.19 34.74
N HIS A 75 -5.04 -4.68 35.89
CA HIS A 75 -4.02 -5.71 35.96
C HIS A 75 -4.57 -7.09 35.61
N ASN A 76 -3.94 -7.75 34.65
CA ASN A 76 -4.20 -9.13 34.26
C ASN A 76 -2.90 -9.96 34.32
N ALA A 77 -2.78 -10.80 35.35
CA ALA A 77 -1.62 -11.66 35.56
C ALA A 77 -1.40 -12.71 34.46
N SER A 78 -2.40 -13.02 33.63
CA SER A 78 -2.23 -13.96 32.52
C SER A 78 -1.42 -13.37 31.36
N ARG A 79 -1.23 -12.05 31.33
CA ARG A 79 -0.49 -11.32 30.29
C ARG A 79 0.92 -10.99 30.79
N GLY A 80 1.76 -12.00 30.99
CA GLY A 80 3.12 -11.78 31.51
C GLY A 80 3.91 -10.75 30.68
N GLY A 81 4.44 -9.73 31.35
CA GLY A 81 5.13 -8.58 30.74
C GLY A 81 4.19 -7.48 30.20
N CYS A 82 2.89 -7.75 30.15
CA CYS A 82 1.83 -6.95 29.50
C CYS A 82 0.58 -6.89 30.38
N GLU A 83 0.79 -6.91 31.69
CA GLU A 83 -0.25 -7.12 32.69
C GLU A 83 -1.30 -6.01 32.64
N TYR A 84 -0.90 -4.78 32.31
CA TYR A 84 -1.83 -3.67 32.13
C TYR A 84 -2.21 -3.45 30.65
N GLY A 85 -1.69 -4.23 29.71
CA GLY A 85 -1.81 -3.99 28.27
C GLY A 85 -0.54 -3.39 27.69
N ASP A 86 -0.68 -2.47 26.73
CA ASP A 86 0.45 -1.80 26.11
C ASP A 86 1.19 -0.88 27.09
N LYS A 87 2.52 -0.82 26.99
CA LYS A 87 3.40 0.03 27.81
C LYS A 87 3.59 1.42 27.20
N PHE A 88 3.08 1.65 26.00
CA PHE A 88 3.18 2.91 25.28
C PHE A 88 1.79 3.39 24.84
N GLU A 89 1.58 4.71 24.78
CA GLU A 89 0.26 5.31 24.54
C GLU A 89 -0.23 5.14 23.10
N ASN A 90 0.69 5.13 22.14
CA ASN A 90 0.37 5.22 20.72
C ASN A 90 0.72 3.92 19.98
N CYS A 91 0.35 2.78 20.55
CA CYS A 91 0.63 1.50 19.91
C CYS A 91 -0.22 1.29 18.64
N GLU A 92 -1.38 1.94 18.57
CA GLU A 92 -2.22 2.02 17.38
C GLU A 92 -1.60 2.84 16.23
N ASP A 93 -0.68 3.77 16.54
CA ASP A 93 0.07 4.52 15.54
C ASP A 93 1.18 3.68 14.92
N LEU A 94 1.49 2.50 15.47
CA LEU A 94 2.17 1.46 14.71
C LEU A 94 1.17 0.91 13.70
N ILE A 95 0.99 1.68 12.62
CA ILE A 95 0.05 1.40 11.53
C ILE A 95 0.33 0.04 10.86
N TYR A 96 1.47 -0.61 11.15
CA TYR A 96 1.89 -1.81 10.45
C TYR A 96 2.36 -2.94 11.40
N PRO A 97 1.84 -4.18 11.23
CA PRO A 97 2.22 -5.37 11.99
C PRO A 97 3.72 -5.69 11.89
N TYR A 98 4.37 -5.31 10.79
CA TYR A 98 5.81 -5.55 10.65
C TYR A 98 6.61 -4.90 11.77
N ALA A 99 6.11 -3.81 12.35
CA ALA A 99 6.81 -3.11 13.41
C ALA A 99 6.87 -3.94 14.70
N CYS A 100 5.98 -4.92 14.88
CA CYS A 100 6.01 -5.88 15.99
C CYS A 100 7.18 -6.87 15.89
N TYR A 101 7.84 -7.01 14.74
CA TYR A 101 9.07 -7.81 14.65
C TYR A 101 10.27 -7.13 15.34
N HIS A 102 10.21 -5.83 15.58
CA HIS A 102 11.25 -5.15 16.34
C HIS A 102 11.07 -5.42 17.85
N PRO A 103 12.07 -5.97 18.57
CA PRO A 103 11.92 -6.38 19.97
C PRO A 103 11.44 -5.25 20.89
N THR A 104 11.91 -4.02 20.67
CA THR A 104 11.48 -2.85 21.45
C THR A 104 10.00 -2.55 21.29
N ASN A 105 9.47 -2.69 20.06
CA ASN A 105 8.06 -2.45 19.78
C ASN A 105 7.21 -3.61 20.28
N GLN A 106 7.71 -4.85 20.14
CA GLN A 106 7.05 -6.01 20.71
C GLN A 106 6.87 -5.88 22.23
N ASP A 107 7.88 -5.37 22.95
CA ASP A 107 7.79 -5.18 24.40
C ASP A 107 6.92 -3.97 24.77
N ALA A 108 7.08 -2.84 24.05
CA ALA A 108 6.34 -1.62 24.32
C ALA A 108 4.86 -1.72 23.97
N CYS A 109 4.52 -2.45 22.90
CA CYS A 109 3.19 -2.58 22.32
C CYS A 109 2.71 -4.03 22.28
N CYS A 110 2.99 -4.75 23.36
CA CYS A 110 2.73 -6.19 23.41
C CYS A 110 1.26 -6.58 23.39
N GLY A 111 0.36 -5.75 23.93
CA GLY A 111 -1.08 -5.94 23.82
C GLY A 111 -1.51 -5.85 22.36
N PHE A 112 -1.11 -4.78 21.67
CA PHE A 112 -1.37 -4.60 20.25
C PHE A 112 -0.75 -5.71 19.38
N CYS A 113 0.52 -6.04 19.59
CA CYS A 113 1.21 -7.09 18.83
C CYS A 113 0.62 -8.50 19.07
N SER A 114 0.05 -8.77 20.25
CA SER A 114 -0.61 -10.04 20.54
C SER A 114 -1.90 -10.26 19.72
N ILE A 115 -2.53 -9.18 19.24
CA ILE A 115 -3.67 -9.29 18.33
C ILE A 115 -3.19 -9.96 17.04
N TYR A 116 -2.07 -9.48 16.48
CA TYR A 116 -1.51 -9.99 15.23
C TYR A 116 -0.92 -11.39 15.35
N SER A 117 -0.35 -11.76 16.51
CA SER A 117 0.26 -13.08 16.71
C SER A 117 -0.70 -14.25 16.54
N ASN A 118 -2.00 -14.01 16.73
CA ASN A 118 -3.04 -15.04 16.75
C ASN A 118 -3.90 -15.07 15.48
N VAL A 119 -3.68 -14.15 14.54
CA VAL A 119 -4.49 -14.03 13.31
C VAL A 119 -4.24 -15.21 12.39
N ILE A 120 -3.01 -15.72 12.41
CA ILE A 120 -2.53 -16.66 11.43
C ILE A 120 -2.34 -18.02 12.11
N GLU A 121 -3.35 -18.88 12.00
CA GLU A 121 -3.28 -20.23 12.54
C GLU A 121 -2.17 -21.02 11.83
N GLY A 122 -1.24 -21.59 12.60
CA GLY A 122 -0.11 -22.34 12.06
C GLY A 122 1.03 -21.47 11.49
N ALA A 123 1.02 -20.15 11.70
CA ALA A 123 2.22 -19.35 11.48
C ALA A 123 3.36 -19.85 12.37
N ASP A 124 4.54 -20.01 11.78
CA ASP A 124 5.77 -20.17 12.55
C ASP A 124 6.17 -18.85 13.23
N ASP A 125 7.13 -18.91 14.14
CA ASP A 125 7.66 -17.72 14.83
C ASP A 125 8.23 -16.67 13.87
N THR A 126 8.60 -17.06 12.65
CA THR A 126 9.11 -16.14 11.65
C THR A 126 7.98 -15.31 11.05
N CYS A 127 6.75 -15.82 11.00
CA CYS A 127 5.62 -15.17 10.36
C CYS A 127 4.48 -14.79 11.32
N LYS A 128 4.74 -14.82 12.63
CA LYS A 128 3.71 -14.62 13.66
C LYS A 128 2.87 -13.35 13.50
N TYR A 129 3.43 -12.25 12.99
CA TYR A 129 2.69 -10.98 12.84
C TYR A 129 2.25 -10.70 11.39
N GLY A 130 2.41 -11.66 10.47
CA GLY A 130 2.19 -11.43 9.04
C GLY A 130 3.42 -10.82 8.36
N ASP A 131 3.20 -9.93 7.39
CA ASP A 131 4.28 -9.34 6.58
C ASP A 131 5.33 -8.61 7.45
N LYS A 132 6.61 -8.86 7.15
CA LYS A 132 7.78 -8.21 7.79
C LYS A 132 8.19 -6.92 7.12
N GLN A 133 7.67 -6.63 5.92
CA GLN A 133 8.08 -5.48 5.14
C GLN A 133 6.90 -4.69 4.62
N ALA A 134 7.02 -3.36 4.68
CA ALA A 134 5.98 -2.45 4.20
C ALA A 134 5.77 -2.52 2.69
N TRP A 135 6.70 -3.07 1.90
CA TRP A 135 6.56 -3.15 0.44
C TRP A 135 5.81 -4.40 -0.03
N CYS A 136 5.46 -5.34 0.87
CA CYS A 136 4.77 -6.58 0.50
C CYS A 136 3.43 -6.35 -0.21
N TRP A 137 2.68 -5.30 0.17
CA TRP A 137 1.43 -4.96 -0.53
C TRP A 137 1.62 -4.60 -2.01
N LYS A 138 2.83 -4.21 -2.45
CA LYS A 138 3.07 -3.93 -3.88
C LYS A 138 3.05 -5.20 -4.72
N LEU A 139 3.35 -6.36 -4.12
CA LEU A 139 3.27 -7.64 -4.81
C LEU A 139 1.83 -7.95 -5.24
N THR A 140 0.83 -7.55 -4.44
CA THR A 140 -0.59 -7.74 -4.77
C THR A 140 -1.06 -6.92 -5.97
N LEU A 141 -0.31 -5.88 -6.34
CA LEU A 141 -0.58 -5.07 -7.53
C LEU A 141 0.14 -5.59 -8.76
N THR A 142 1.23 -6.33 -8.56
CA THR A 142 2.16 -6.73 -9.63
C THR A 142 1.84 -8.11 -10.18
N TYR A 143 1.44 -9.05 -9.32
CA TYR A 143 1.22 -10.44 -9.71
C TYR A 143 -0.28 -10.75 -9.85
N ASP A 144 -0.63 -11.42 -10.95
CA ASP A 144 -1.93 -12.06 -11.14
C ASP A 144 -2.04 -13.31 -10.25
N GLU A 145 -3.26 -13.71 -9.88
CA GLU A 145 -3.57 -14.71 -8.84
C GLU A 145 -2.89 -16.08 -9.03
N SER A 146 -2.36 -16.38 -10.22
CA SER A 146 -1.75 -17.66 -10.57
C SER A 146 -0.25 -17.80 -10.28
N GLU A 147 0.50 -16.71 -10.05
CA GLU A 147 1.96 -16.75 -9.86
C GLU A 147 2.41 -15.94 -8.63
N TRP A 148 1.73 -16.11 -7.49
CA TRP A 148 2.09 -15.38 -6.27
C TRP A 148 3.40 -15.89 -5.65
N CYS A 149 4.34 -14.96 -5.47
CA CYS A 149 5.62 -15.11 -4.78
C CYS A 149 6.50 -16.27 -5.28
N PRO A 150 6.94 -16.21 -6.55
CA PRO A 150 7.77 -17.24 -7.17
C PRO A 150 9.20 -17.30 -6.62
N LEU A 151 9.61 -16.30 -5.82
CA LEU A 151 10.95 -16.21 -5.24
C LEU A 151 10.92 -16.52 -3.74
N ASP A 152 11.67 -17.54 -3.32
CA ASP A 152 11.81 -17.95 -1.93
C ASP A 152 12.25 -16.80 -1.01
N ALA A 153 13.04 -15.85 -1.54
CA ALA A 153 13.49 -14.67 -0.79
C ALA A 153 12.35 -13.69 -0.45
N GLU A 154 11.30 -13.62 -1.27
CA GLU A 154 10.13 -12.76 -1.01
C GLU A 154 9.17 -13.42 -0.01
N ASN A 155 9.11 -14.75 0.01
CA ASN A 155 8.31 -15.54 0.95
C ASN A 155 8.73 -15.30 2.41
N ASP A 156 10.03 -15.09 2.66
CA ASP A 156 10.54 -14.82 4.01
C ASP A 156 10.13 -13.45 4.55
N HIS A 157 9.83 -12.49 3.67
CA HIS A 157 9.47 -11.12 4.06
C HIS A 157 7.97 -10.86 4.03
N CYS A 158 7.25 -11.55 3.15
CA CYS A 158 5.85 -11.26 2.85
C CYS A 158 4.94 -12.41 3.30
N CYS A 159 5.07 -12.81 4.57
CA CYS A 159 4.35 -13.93 5.16
C CYS A 159 2.82 -13.87 5.02
N GLY A 160 2.22 -12.70 5.23
CA GLY A 160 0.78 -12.52 5.05
C GLY A 160 0.46 -12.61 3.58
N THR A 161 1.02 -11.68 2.81
CA THR A 161 0.79 -11.54 1.37
C THR A 161 1.00 -12.88 0.64
N CYS A 162 2.19 -13.48 0.70
CA CYS A 162 2.54 -14.66 -0.07
C CYS A 162 1.91 -15.98 0.41
N ARG A 163 1.81 -16.18 1.73
CA ARG A 163 1.47 -17.50 2.29
C ARG A 163 -0.04 -17.73 2.40
N TYR A 164 -0.83 -16.66 2.47
CA TYR A 164 -2.29 -16.73 2.63
C TYR A 164 -2.99 -16.22 1.39
N ASN A 165 -2.89 -17.03 0.32
CA ASN A 165 -3.61 -16.83 -0.94
C ASN A 165 -5.10 -16.53 -0.64
N ASN A 166 -5.47 -15.26 -0.78
CA ASN A 166 -6.81 -14.65 -0.57
C ASN A 166 -7.31 -14.40 0.88
N SER A 167 -6.58 -14.77 1.93
CA SER A 167 -7.04 -14.54 3.33
C SER A 167 -6.15 -13.60 4.15
N ALA A 168 -4.97 -13.22 3.64
CA ALA A 168 -4.23 -12.13 4.25
C ALA A 168 -4.93 -10.80 4.00
N VAL A 169 -5.60 -10.32 5.04
CA VAL A 169 -6.10 -8.96 5.11
C VAL A 169 -4.91 -8.02 4.82
N PRO A 170 -4.92 -7.22 3.74
CA PRO A 170 -3.86 -6.26 3.49
C PRO A 170 -3.67 -5.41 4.76
N VAL A 171 -2.40 -5.16 5.08
CA VAL A 171 -1.93 -4.58 6.34
C VAL A 171 -2.67 -3.31 6.80
N PHE A 172 -3.36 -2.61 5.91
CA PHE A 172 -4.30 -1.52 6.24
C PHE A 172 -5.55 -1.96 7.05
N GLY A 173 -5.68 -3.25 7.38
CA GLY A 173 -6.95 -3.92 7.61
C GLY A 173 -7.55 -3.98 9.01
N TYR A 174 -6.83 -3.73 10.11
CA TYR A 174 -7.44 -3.99 11.43
C TYR A 174 -8.43 -2.92 11.90
N ARG A 175 -8.32 -1.68 11.42
CA ARG A 175 -9.40 -0.69 11.61
C ARG A 175 -10.57 -0.89 10.63
N LEU A 176 -10.40 -1.74 9.61
CA LEU A 176 -11.40 -2.05 8.59
C LEU A 176 -12.17 -3.34 8.91
N LEU A 177 -11.68 -4.18 9.80
CA LEU A 177 -12.22 -5.51 10.06
C LEU A 177 -13.61 -5.52 10.72
N GLU A 178 -14.03 -4.43 11.39
CA GLU A 178 -15.38 -4.37 11.97
C GLU A 178 -16.41 -3.60 11.11
N GLU A 179 -16.02 -2.63 10.28
CA GLU A 179 -16.99 -1.81 9.52
C GLU A 179 -16.57 -1.40 8.09
N GLY A 180 -15.35 -1.73 7.64
CA GLY A 180 -14.78 -1.09 6.43
C GLY A 180 -14.17 -2.01 5.39
N PHE A 181 -14.03 -3.32 5.64
CA PHE A 181 -13.34 -4.21 4.72
C PHE A 181 -14.04 -4.33 3.37
N ASP A 182 -15.37 -4.44 3.38
CA ASP A 182 -16.18 -4.43 2.15
C ASP A 182 -16.06 -3.11 1.41
N GLN A 183 -15.98 -2.00 2.15
CA GLN A 183 -15.89 -0.66 1.57
C GLN A 183 -14.52 -0.40 0.94
N VAL A 184 -13.43 -0.86 1.58
CA VAL A 184 -12.07 -0.74 1.03
C VAL A 184 -11.83 -1.71 -0.11
N THR A 185 -12.38 -2.93 -0.03
CA THR A 185 -12.36 -3.87 -1.16
C THR A 185 -13.14 -3.30 -2.35
N PHE A 186 -14.32 -2.71 -2.09
CA PHE A 186 -15.12 -2.05 -3.11
C PHE A 186 -14.39 -0.86 -3.74
N LEU A 187 -13.84 0.05 -2.93
CA LEU A 187 -13.08 1.21 -3.42
C LEU A 187 -11.79 0.79 -4.14
N GLY A 188 -11.10 -0.23 -3.66
CA GLY A 188 -9.92 -0.80 -4.31
C GLY A 188 -10.24 -1.40 -5.68
N ASN A 189 -11.34 -2.15 -5.78
CA ASN A 189 -11.83 -2.69 -7.06
C ASN A 189 -12.31 -1.59 -8.01
N GLN A 190 -12.96 -0.55 -7.48
CA GLN A 190 -13.38 0.61 -8.26
C GLN A 190 -12.16 1.34 -8.82
N PHE A 191 -11.18 1.67 -7.98
CA PHE A 191 -9.93 2.31 -8.40
C PHE A 191 -9.16 1.47 -9.43
N LYS A 192 -9.06 0.15 -9.23
CA LYS A 192 -8.42 -0.78 -10.18
C LYS A 192 -9.12 -0.75 -11.55
N THR A 193 -10.44 -0.63 -11.56
CA THR A 193 -11.25 -0.55 -12.79
C THR A 193 -11.05 0.80 -13.48
N GLU A 194 -11.08 1.90 -12.73
CA GLU A 194 -10.86 3.25 -13.23
C GLU A 194 -9.44 3.42 -13.82
N VAL A 195 -8.41 2.92 -13.14
CA VAL A 195 -7.03 2.96 -13.63
C VAL A 195 -6.88 2.12 -14.91
N ARG A 196 -7.48 0.93 -14.97
CA ARG A 196 -7.46 0.11 -16.20
C ARG A 196 -8.15 0.83 -17.36
N ALA A 197 -9.32 1.42 -17.12
CA ALA A 197 -10.03 2.19 -18.14
C ALA A 197 -9.20 3.39 -18.65
N ALA A 198 -8.57 4.14 -17.75
CA ALA A 198 -7.71 5.28 -18.11
C ALA A 198 -6.46 4.86 -18.90
N VAL A 199 -5.87 3.70 -18.58
CA VAL A 199 -4.74 3.14 -19.33
C VAL A 199 -5.17 2.72 -20.74
N GLU A 200 -6.34 2.07 -20.87
CA GLU A 200 -6.89 1.70 -22.19
C GLU A 200 -7.27 2.93 -23.04
N GLU A 201 -7.78 3.99 -22.42
CA GLU A 201 -8.10 5.24 -23.09
C GLU A 201 -6.83 5.91 -23.64
N ARG A 202 -5.78 6.06 -22.82
CA ARG A 202 -4.49 6.59 -23.28
C ARG A 202 -3.87 5.76 -24.41
N LYS A 203 -4.04 4.43 -24.36
CA LYS A 203 -3.58 3.55 -25.44
C LYS A 203 -4.32 3.83 -26.76
N LYS A 204 -5.64 4.02 -26.71
CA LYS A 204 -6.45 4.38 -27.90
C LYS A 204 -6.08 5.75 -28.45
N GLU A 205 -5.82 6.73 -27.59
CA GLU A 205 -5.35 8.06 -28.00
C GLU A 205 -3.98 7.99 -28.70
N GLU A 206 -3.05 7.20 -28.16
CA GLU A 206 -1.72 6.98 -28.76
C GLU A 206 -1.84 6.29 -30.14
N GLU A 207 -2.69 5.28 -30.27
CA GLU A 207 -2.95 4.60 -31.54
C GLU A 207 -3.60 5.55 -32.57
N ALA A 208 -4.55 6.39 -32.16
CA ALA A 208 -5.17 7.38 -33.03
C ALA A 208 -4.18 8.47 -33.50
N LEU A 209 -3.25 8.89 -32.64
CA LEU A 209 -2.17 9.81 -33.00
C LEU A 209 -1.22 9.18 -34.04
N LYS A 210 -0.84 7.91 -33.86
CA LYS A 210 -0.01 7.18 -34.83
C LYS A 210 -0.68 7.07 -36.20
N GLN A 211 -1.98 6.78 -36.23
CA GLN A 211 -2.75 6.72 -37.48
C GLN A 211 -2.78 8.08 -38.21
N LYS A 212 -3.05 9.18 -37.48
CA LYS A 212 -3.03 10.54 -38.05
C LYS A 212 -1.65 10.93 -38.59
N GLU A 213 -0.57 10.53 -37.91
CA GLU A 213 0.79 10.77 -38.39
C GLU A 213 1.08 9.99 -39.67
N GLU A 214 0.63 8.74 -39.76
CA GLU A 214 0.77 7.91 -40.97
C GLU A 214 -0.02 8.48 -42.15
N GLU A 215 -1.26 8.92 -41.93
CA GLU A 215 -2.08 9.59 -42.95
C GLU A 215 -1.44 10.89 -43.44
N LYS A 216 -0.89 11.69 -42.52
CA LYS A 216 -0.16 12.92 -42.87
C LYS A 216 1.07 12.61 -43.74
N LYS A 217 1.84 11.57 -43.40
CA LYS A 217 3.00 11.13 -44.20
C LYS A 217 2.57 10.67 -45.60
N LYS A 218 1.48 9.91 -45.72
CA LYS A 218 0.93 9.48 -47.03
C LYS A 218 0.47 10.68 -47.87
N ALA A 219 -0.26 11.62 -47.27
CA ALA A 219 -0.72 12.83 -47.95
C ALA A 219 0.45 13.72 -48.43
N GLU A 220 1.51 13.85 -47.62
CA GLU A 220 2.72 14.57 -48.00
C GLU A 220 3.47 13.89 -49.16
N GLU A 221 3.57 12.55 -49.13
CA GLU A 221 4.17 11.78 -50.22
C GLU A 221 3.36 11.93 -51.53
N GLU A 222 2.03 11.89 -51.47
CA GLU A 222 1.16 12.11 -52.63
C GLU A 222 1.32 13.52 -53.20
N ARG A 223 1.40 14.55 -52.34
CA ARG A 223 1.68 15.93 -52.77
C ARG A 223 3.03 16.05 -53.47
N ARG A 224 4.08 15.37 -52.96
CA ARG A 224 5.40 15.34 -53.61
C ARG A 224 5.35 14.70 -55.00
N LYS A 225 4.67 13.55 -55.12
CA LYS A 225 4.44 12.90 -56.41
C LYS A 225 3.64 13.77 -57.38
N GLN A 226 2.69 14.55 -56.88
CA GLN A 226 1.89 15.46 -57.71
C GLN A 226 2.74 16.67 -58.17
N SER A 227 3.58 17.25 -57.31
CA SER A 227 4.48 18.34 -57.71
C SER A 227 5.49 17.89 -58.76
N GLU A 228 6.08 16.69 -58.61
CA GLU A 228 6.99 16.10 -59.60
C GLU A 228 6.32 15.93 -60.98
N LYS A 229 5.04 15.52 -61.02
CA LYS A 229 4.28 15.42 -62.27
C LYS A 229 4.01 16.78 -62.92
N VAL A 230 3.67 17.80 -62.12
CA VAL A 230 3.41 19.17 -62.62
C VAL A 230 4.69 19.78 -63.19
N GLU A 231 5.83 19.52 -62.57
CA GLU A 231 7.13 19.98 -63.05
C GLU A 231 7.50 19.33 -64.39
N ALA A 232 7.36 18.01 -64.52
CA ALA A 232 7.59 17.30 -65.78
C ALA A 232 6.69 17.81 -66.93
N GLN A 233 5.41 18.11 -66.66
CA GLN A 233 4.50 18.67 -67.66
C GLN A 233 4.89 20.09 -68.10
N LYS A 234 5.49 20.89 -67.21
CA LYS A 234 5.99 22.23 -67.56
C LYS A 234 7.22 22.16 -68.47
N GLU A 235 8.08 21.17 -68.28
CA GLU A 235 9.25 20.95 -69.15
C GLU A 235 8.79 20.58 -70.57
N GLU A 236 7.80 19.70 -70.72
CA GLU A 236 7.24 19.35 -72.04
C GLU A 236 6.56 20.55 -72.73
N ALA A 237 5.84 21.39 -71.98
CA ALA A 237 5.19 22.58 -72.54
C ALA A 237 6.18 23.71 -72.89
N GLY A 238 7.28 23.84 -72.13
CA GLY A 238 8.32 24.85 -72.35
C GLY A 238 9.12 24.65 -73.63
N GLU A 239 9.20 23.44 -74.16
CA GLU A 239 9.87 23.14 -75.44
C GLU A 239 9.09 23.68 -76.67
N VAL A 240 7.78 23.92 -76.53
CA VAL A 240 6.92 24.42 -77.63
C VAL A 240 6.96 25.95 -77.77
N LEU A 241 7.38 26.69 -76.74
CA LEU A 241 7.38 28.16 -76.75
C LEU A 241 8.71 28.83 -77.12
N ARG A 242 9.69 28.06 -77.62
CA ARG A 242 11.05 28.56 -77.95
C ARG A 242 11.23 29.02 -79.42
N LEU A 243 10.16 29.49 -80.07
CA LEU A 243 10.19 29.99 -81.47
C LEU A 243 9.64 31.41 -81.68
N GLY A 244 9.62 32.26 -80.67
CA GLY A 244 9.44 33.69 -80.92
C GLY A 244 9.42 34.53 -79.67
N GLU A 245 10.51 35.24 -79.38
CA GLU A 245 10.48 36.70 -79.29
C GLU A 245 11.89 37.27 -79.11
N SER A 246 12.22 38.25 -79.95
CA SER A 246 13.38 39.12 -79.84
C SER A 246 12.90 40.51 -79.43
N ARG A 247 13.34 41.04 -78.29
CA ARG A 247 13.80 42.43 -78.09
C ARG A 247 14.00 42.78 -76.61
N GLU A 248 15.27 42.99 -76.29
CA GLU A 248 15.92 44.12 -75.60
C GLU A 248 15.28 44.91 -74.42
N PRO A 249 16.14 45.55 -73.59
CA PRO A 249 15.92 45.80 -72.17
C PRO A 249 15.64 47.28 -71.85
N ASP A 250 15.04 47.57 -70.69
CA ASP A 250 15.56 48.67 -69.85
C ASP A 250 15.03 48.64 -68.42
N LYS A 251 15.95 49.03 -67.52
CA LYS A 251 15.86 49.67 -66.21
C LYS A 251 14.47 49.79 -65.53
N THR A 252 14.43 49.61 -64.21
CA THR A 252 14.49 50.71 -63.23
C THR A 252 14.28 50.16 -61.80
N ALA A 253 15.06 50.70 -60.87
CA ALA A 253 15.02 50.45 -59.44
C ALA A 253 13.73 50.91 -58.75
N ASN A 254 13.35 50.23 -57.66
CA ASN A 254 12.83 50.81 -56.40
C ASN A 254 12.64 49.64 -55.41
N SER A 255 13.30 49.63 -54.27
CA SER A 255 12.97 50.41 -53.06
C SER A 255 11.61 50.02 -52.49
N SER A 256 11.67 49.49 -51.27
CA SER A 256 10.74 49.64 -50.13
C SER A 256 10.36 48.27 -49.56
N LEU A 257 10.89 47.92 -48.38
CA LEU A 257 10.37 48.34 -47.07
C LEU A 257 9.03 47.64 -46.80
N GLU A 258 9.07 46.54 -46.07
CA GLU A 258 8.08 46.21 -45.05
C GLU A 258 8.64 45.14 -44.10
N SER A 259 8.78 45.58 -42.87
CA SER A 259 9.01 44.83 -41.66
C SER A 259 7.74 44.06 -41.30
N ASP A 260 7.84 42.76 -41.04
CA ASP A 260 6.80 42.04 -40.33
C ASP A 260 7.39 41.25 -39.17
N ASP A 261 6.76 41.46 -38.03
CA ASP A 261 7.16 41.08 -36.69
C ASP A 261 7.17 39.55 -36.50
N THR A 262 8.35 38.97 -36.36
CA THR A 262 8.50 37.66 -35.71
C THR A 262 8.28 37.81 -34.20
N GLU A 263 7.05 37.58 -33.78
CA GLU A 263 6.65 37.39 -32.39
C GLU A 263 7.37 36.15 -31.82
N SER A 264 8.39 36.40 -31.01
CA SER A 264 9.14 35.39 -30.27
C SER A 264 8.29 34.84 -29.13
N VAL A 265 7.71 33.66 -29.36
CA VAL A 265 7.10 32.86 -28.30
C VAL A 265 8.18 32.46 -27.31
N ASN A 266 8.20 33.13 -26.15
CA ASN A 266 8.95 32.71 -24.97
C ASN A 266 8.34 31.39 -24.45
N ILE A 267 8.90 30.26 -24.88
CA ILE A 267 8.71 28.99 -24.20
C ILE A 267 9.57 29.04 -22.94
N ALA A 268 8.94 29.34 -21.81
CA ALA A 268 9.52 29.14 -20.49
C ALA A 268 9.83 27.65 -20.32
N ARG A 269 11.10 27.31 -20.51
CA ARG A 269 11.67 26.02 -20.15
C ARG A 269 11.76 25.98 -18.63
N VAL A 270 10.82 25.31 -18.00
CA VAL A 270 10.88 24.95 -16.58
C VAL A 270 11.86 23.79 -16.49
N ASP A 271 13.15 24.09 -16.32
CA ASP A 271 14.14 23.12 -15.90
C ASP A 271 13.84 22.77 -14.43
N ASN A 272 13.12 21.66 -14.25
CA ASN A 272 12.89 21.06 -12.94
C ASN A 272 14.16 20.27 -12.59
N GLU A 273 15.15 20.96 -12.04
CA GLU A 273 16.34 20.34 -11.44
C GLU A 273 15.92 19.57 -10.18
N ILE A 274 15.67 18.27 -10.35
CA ILE A 274 15.65 17.32 -9.26
C ILE A 274 17.08 17.22 -8.73
N SER A 275 17.34 17.94 -7.64
CA SER A 275 18.54 17.80 -6.83
C SER A 275 18.56 16.40 -6.20
N THR A 276 19.29 15.48 -6.81
CA THR A 276 19.74 14.24 -6.17
C THR A 276 20.98 14.57 -5.35
N SER A 277 20.81 14.87 -4.05
CA SER A 277 21.90 14.86 -3.09
C SER A 277 22.21 13.41 -2.70
N ALA A 278 23.13 12.80 -3.43
CA ALA A 278 23.95 11.71 -2.92
C ALA A 278 25.25 12.35 -2.39
N ASP A 279 25.53 12.15 -1.10
CA ASP A 279 26.84 11.73 -0.57
C ASP A 279 26.88 11.91 0.97
N ASP A 280 27.13 10.77 1.64
CA ASP A 280 27.95 10.55 2.85
C ASP A 280 27.77 11.48 4.07
N VAL A 281 27.60 10.97 5.30
CA VAL A 281 28.61 10.22 6.06
C VAL A 281 27.91 9.37 7.12
N VAL A 282 28.03 8.04 7.04
CA VAL A 282 27.81 7.15 8.19
C VAL A 282 29.16 6.80 8.80
N GLN A 283 29.45 7.40 9.97
CA GLN A 283 30.55 6.99 10.83
C GLN A 283 30.21 5.63 11.46
N THR A 284 30.89 4.58 11.00
CA THR A 284 30.97 3.29 11.68
C THR A 284 31.92 3.41 12.88
N THR A 285 31.37 3.67 14.07
CA THR A 285 32.10 3.47 15.32
C THR A 285 32.08 1.98 15.67
N VAL A 286 33.23 1.34 15.50
CA VAL A 286 33.50 -0.03 15.96
C VAL A 286 33.66 0.01 17.49
N SER A 287 32.76 -0.62 18.22
CA SER A 287 32.94 -0.90 19.66
C SER A 287 33.89 -2.10 19.85
N PRO A 288 34.83 -2.03 20.81
CA PRO A 288 35.73 -3.12 21.12
C PRO A 288 35.05 -4.24 21.94
N PRO A 289 35.59 -5.47 21.92
CA PRO A 289 35.03 -6.60 22.64
C PRO A 289 35.23 -6.47 24.16
N LEU A 290 34.17 -6.78 24.90
CA LEU A 290 34.19 -6.99 26.35
C LEU A 290 34.99 -8.26 26.66
N GLU A 291 36.09 -8.11 27.40
CA GLU A 291 36.78 -9.21 28.07
C GLU A 291 35.89 -9.76 29.20
N LEU A 292 35.81 -11.10 29.27
CA LEU A 292 35.25 -11.82 30.40
C LEU A 292 36.12 -11.61 31.66
N VAL A 293 35.47 -11.27 32.76
CA VAL A 293 35.94 -11.55 34.13
C VAL A 293 34.85 -12.34 34.84
#